data_AF-A0A6J1WPJ9-F1
#
_entry.id   AF-A0A6J1WPJ9-F1
#
_cell.length_a   1.000
_cell.length_b   1.000
_cell.length_c   1.000
_cell.angle_alpha   90.00
_cell.angle_beta   90.00
_cell.angle_gamma   90.00
#
_symmetry.space_group_name_H-M   'P 1'
#
loop_
_entity.id
_entity.type
_entity.pdbx_description
1 polymer ?
#
loop_
_entity_poly.entity_id
_entity_poly.type
_entity_poly.pdbx_seq_one_letter_code
_entity_poly.pdbx_strand_id
1 'polypeptide(L)'
;MAAVLDFEPWLINKLKSLKTDENVFGTYISGILDSEDSVDDKKDALEGILAEIVESDISVHVNEIIEKWESSRPKEEAPKPVTDVDLQLAKLLESQSLATTTRREYTDEEKKIREAILSQYSQLSDNEENEVNEEEPESPDLVKNTNAADVAAAARGRREQARQEAQRKKEKDKEDREKQKQLKEEKKEKRKTQKGERKR
;
A
#
# COMPACT_ATOMS: atom_id res chain seq x y z
N MET A 1 4.22 -19.90 24.59
CA MET A 1 4.28 -20.94 23.55
C MET A 1 4.14 -22.38 24.07
N ALA A 2 4.17 -22.66 25.38
CA ALA A 2 4.06 -24.03 25.89
C ALA A 2 2.62 -24.58 25.92
N ALA A 3 1.61 -23.73 26.13
CA ALA A 3 0.26 -24.19 26.43
C ALA A 3 -0.48 -24.80 25.21
N VAL A 4 -0.26 -24.28 24.00
CA VAL A 4 -0.82 -24.85 22.75
C VAL A 4 -0.24 -26.26 22.46
N LEU A 5 0.96 -26.56 22.98
CA LEU A 5 1.62 -27.84 22.76
C LEU A 5 1.03 -28.99 23.59
N ASP A 6 0.26 -28.69 24.64
CA ASP A 6 -0.38 -29.71 25.48
C ASP A 6 -1.74 -30.17 24.92
N PHE A 7 -2.34 -29.38 24.04
CA PHE A 7 -3.63 -29.70 23.42
C PHE A 7 -3.52 -30.79 22.34
N GLU A 8 -2.59 -30.62 21.39
CA GLU A 8 -2.43 -31.53 20.25
C GLU A 8 -2.23 -33.00 20.67
N PRO A 9 -1.35 -33.32 21.66
CA PRO A 9 -1.22 -34.68 22.16
C PRO A 9 -2.48 -35.20 22.85
N TRP A 10 -3.22 -34.33 23.53
CA TRP A 10 -4.48 -34.69 24.17
C TRP A 10 -5.55 -35.03 23.12
N LEU A 11 -5.68 -34.19 22.08
CA LEU A 11 -6.63 -34.39 20.99
C LEU A 11 -6.34 -35.71 20.26
N ILE A 12 -5.08 -35.99 19.96
CA ILE A 12 -4.65 -37.27 19.35
C ILE A 12 -5.07 -38.46 20.22
N ASN A 13 -4.85 -38.40 21.54
CA ASN A 13 -5.26 -39.49 22.44
C ASN A 13 -6.78 -39.63 22.55
N LYS A 14 -7.51 -38.51 22.51
CA LYS A 14 -8.97 -38.50 22.52
C LYS A 14 -9.54 -39.17 21.27
N LEU A 15 -9.03 -38.81 20.08
CA LEU A 15 -9.43 -39.39 18.80
C LEU A 15 -9.07 -40.89 18.71
N LYS A 16 -7.92 -41.29 19.25
CA LYS A 16 -7.56 -42.73 19.39
C LYS A 16 -8.55 -43.50 20.26
N SER A 17 -9.02 -42.90 21.35
CA SER A 17 -10.05 -43.51 22.21
C SER A 17 -11.39 -43.67 21.49
N LEU A 18 -11.70 -42.78 20.55
CA LEU A 18 -12.88 -42.82 19.69
C LEU A 18 -12.71 -43.75 18.48
N LYS A 19 -11.56 -44.42 18.35
CA LYS A 19 -11.19 -45.31 17.23
C LYS A 19 -11.21 -44.59 15.87
N THR A 20 -10.78 -43.34 15.86
CA THR A 20 -10.75 -42.48 14.68
C THR A 20 -9.30 -42.26 14.22
N ASP A 21 -9.10 -41.91 12.93
CA ASP A 21 -7.79 -41.52 12.41
C ASP A 21 -7.35 -40.17 12.98
N GLU A 22 -6.37 -40.18 13.89
CA GLU A 22 -5.89 -38.97 14.55
C GLU A 22 -5.24 -37.97 13.60
N ASN A 23 -4.66 -38.41 12.47
CA ASN A 23 -3.89 -37.53 11.59
C ASN A 23 -4.82 -36.71 10.71
N VAL A 24 -5.88 -37.36 10.20
CA VAL A 24 -6.89 -36.69 9.36
C VAL A 24 -7.77 -35.78 10.21
N PHE A 25 -8.34 -36.31 11.29
CA PHE A 25 -9.29 -35.54 12.10
C PHE A 25 -8.61 -34.57 13.06
N GLY A 26 -7.42 -34.88 13.57
CA GLY A 26 -6.68 -33.97 14.45
C GLY A 26 -6.33 -32.66 13.74
N THR A 27 -5.76 -32.74 12.55
CA THR A 27 -5.40 -31.53 11.77
C THR A 27 -6.62 -30.71 11.37
N TYR A 28 -7.73 -31.37 11.02
CA TYR A 28 -8.96 -30.68 10.65
C TYR A 28 -9.65 -30.01 11.84
N ILE A 29 -9.76 -30.72 12.98
CA ILE A 29 -10.33 -30.19 14.23
C ILE A 29 -9.49 -29.01 14.75
N SER A 30 -8.16 -29.12 14.76
CA SER A 30 -7.28 -28.02 15.15
C SER A 30 -7.47 -26.81 14.21
N GLY A 31 -7.65 -27.03 12.90
CA GLY A 31 -7.96 -25.95 11.95
C GLY A 31 -9.30 -25.24 12.21
N ILE A 32 -10.34 -25.96 12.63
CA ILE A 32 -11.63 -25.38 13.03
C ILE A 32 -11.48 -24.59 14.33
N LEU A 33 -10.71 -25.10 15.28
CA LEU A 33 -10.52 -24.45 16.57
C LEU A 33 -9.66 -23.17 16.48
N ASP A 34 -8.73 -23.14 15.53
CA ASP A 34 -7.90 -21.97 15.20
C ASP A 34 -8.60 -20.94 14.32
N SER A 35 -9.77 -21.23 13.74
CA SER A 35 -10.53 -20.26 12.96
C SER A 35 -10.98 -19.05 13.81
N GLU A 36 -11.28 -17.93 13.17
CA GLU A 36 -11.80 -16.72 13.84
C GLU A 36 -13.32 -16.78 14.08
N ASP A 37 -13.94 -17.94 13.87
CA ASP A 37 -15.39 -18.13 14.01
C ASP A 37 -15.83 -18.08 15.47
N SER A 38 -17.14 -17.86 15.68
CA SER A 38 -17.71 -17.85 17.02
C SER A 38 -17.65 -19.24 17.67
N VAL A 39 -17.72 -19.29 19.00
CA VAL A 39 -17.70 -20.58 19.73
C VAL A 39 -18.87 -21.48 19.30
N ASP A 40 -20.03 -20.89 18.97
CA ASP A 40 -21.19 -21.64 18.51
C ASP A 40 -20.97 -22.20 17.09
N ASP A 41 -20.38 -21.43 16.17
CA ASP A 41 -20.02 -21.92 14.83
C ASP A 41 -19.00 -23.07 14.89
N LYS A 42 -18.02 -22.97 15.81
CA LYS A 42 -17.04 -24.03 16.06
C LYS A 42 -17.70 -25.29 16.61
N LYS A 43 -18.70 -25.16 17.49
CA LYS A 43 -19.49 -26.29 17.98
C LYS A 43 -20.22 -26.98 16.86
N ASP A 44 -20.94 -26.22 16.03
CA ASP A 44 -21.73 -26.76 14.93
C ASP A 44 -20.83 -27.50 13.91
N ALA A 45 -19.68 -26.92 13.57
CA ALA A 45 -18.70 -27.56 12.70
C ALA A 45 -18.15 -28.87 13.28
N LEU A 46 -17.78 -28.87 14.57
CA LEU A 46 -17.28 -30.08 15.25
C LEU A 46 -18.37 -31.15 15.41
N GLU A 47 -19.61 -30.76 15.71
CA GLU A 47 -20.75 -31.67 15.79
C GLU A 47 -21.00 -32.35 14.44
N GLY A 48 -20.93 -31.62 13.33
CA GLY A 48 -21.10 -32.19 11.99
C GLY A 48 -20.08 -33.29 11.66
N ILE A 49 -18.82 -33.09 12.06
CA ILE A 49 -17.74 -34.04 11.78
C ILE A 49 -17.80 -35.22 12.74
N LEU A 50 -18.00 -34.95 14.03
CA LEU A 50 -18.07 -36.00 15.04
C LEU A 50 -19.34 -36.84 14.90
N ALA A 51 -20.43 -36.31 14.34
CA ALA A 51 -21.64 -37.08 14.03
C ALA A 51 -21.43 -38.16 12.93
N GLU A 52 -20.45 -37.97 12.04
CA GLU A 52 -20.10 -38.99 11.04
C GLU A 52 -19.30 -40.14 11.67
N ILE A 53 -18.66 -39.89 12.82
CA ILE A 53 -17.66 -40.78 13.43
C ILE A 53 -18.22 -41.47 14.68
N VAL A 54 -19.03 -40.76 15.45
CA VAL A 54 -19.51 -41.16 16.77
C VAL A 54 -21.03 -41.18 16.77
N GLU A 55 -21.62 -42.30 17.18
CA GLU A 55 -23.07 -42.52 17.16
C GLU A 55 -23.80 -41.96 18.39
N SER A 56 -23.09 -41.68 19.48
CA SER A 56 -23.65 -41.14 20.74
C SER A 56 -22.74 -40.11 21.38
N ASP A 57 -23.30 -39.28 22.28
CA ASP A 57 -22.53 -38.35 23.12
C ASP A 57 -21.69 -37.30 22.36
N ILE A 58 -22.05 -37.02 21.10
CA ILE A 58 -21.37 -36.08 20.20
C ILE A 58 -21.19 -34.71 20.88
N SER A 59 -22.27 -34.14 21.41
CA SER A 59 -22.23 -32.83 22.07
C SER A 59 -21.34 -32.82 23.32
N VAL A 60 -21.22 -33.94 24.04
CA VAL A 60 -20.30 -34.05 25.19
C VAL A 60 -18.86 -34.00 24.71
N HIS A 61 -18.53 -34.74 23.65
CA HIS A 61 -17.19 -34.72 23.05
C HIS A 61 -16.82 -33.36 22.48
N VAL A 62 -17.75 -32.68 21.81
CA VAL A 62 -17.55 -31.32 21.29
C VAL A 62 -17.25 -30.34 22.42
N ASN A 63 -18.09 -30.32 23.47
CA ASN A 63 -17.87 -29.43 24.60
C ASN A 63 -16.54 -29.71 25.31
N GLU A 64 -16.15 -30.98 25.47
CA GLU A 64 -14.87 -31.36 26.08
C GLU A 64 -13.66 -30.91 25.24
N ILE A 65 -13.74 -31.03 23.92
CA ILE A 65 -12.70 -30.57 22.98
C ILE A 65 -12.54 -29.05 23.09
N ILE A 66 -13.64 -28.30 23.08
CA ILE A 66 -13.62 -26.83 23.19
C ILE A 66 -13.09 -26.38 24.55
N GLU A 67 -13.58 -26.99 25.64
CA GLU A 67 -13.12 -26.66 26.99
C GLU A 67 -11.60 -26.91 27.14
N LYS A 68 -11.12 -28.03 26.59
CA LYS A 68 -9.69 -28.35 26.59
C LYS A 68 -8.89 -27.40 25.70
N TRP A 69 -9.43 -26.99 24.56
CA TRP A 69 -8.80 -25.99 23.69
C TRP A 69 -8.66 -24.64 24.39
N GLU A 70 -9.75 -24.14 24.98
CA GLU A 70 -9.76 -22.88 25.74
C GLU A 70 -8.82 -22.93 26.96
N SER A 71 -8.78 -24.07 27.66
CA SER A 71 -7.90 -24.27 28.81
C SER A 71 -6.42 -24.40 28.43
N SER A 72 -6.14 -24.90 27.22
CA SER A 72 -4.78 -25.07 26.69
C SER A 72 -4.26 -23.79 26.04
N ARG A 73 -5.13 -22.82 25.74
CA ARG A 73 -4.66 -21.48 25.42
C ARG A 73 -4.14 -20.84 26.72
N PRO A 74 -2.95 -20.20 26.69
CA PRO A 74 -2.48 -19.49 27.86
C PRO A 74 -3.55 -18.48 28.21
N LYS A 75 -4.16 -18.64 29.40
CA LYS A 75 -5.24 -17.81 29.91
C LYS A 75 -4.90 -16.36 29.61
N GLU A 76 -5.51 -15.82 28.55
CA GLU A 76 -5.59 -14.38 28.39
C GLU A 76 -6.28 -13.93 29.67
N GLU A 77 -5.53 -13.21 30.50
CA GLU A 77 -6.10 -12.53 31.64
C GLU A 77 -7.38 -11.86 31.16
N ALA A 78 -8.47 -12.08 31.91
CA ALA A 78 -9.76 -11.46 31.70
C ALA A 78 -9.61 -10.05 31.10
N PRO A 79 -10.45 -9.65 30.13
CA PRO A 79 -10.29 -8.43 29.37
C PRO A 79 -9.98 -7.29 30.34
N LYS A 80 -8.72 -6.84 30.36
CA LYS A 80 -8.36 -5.63 31.09
C LYS A 80 -9.27 -4.55 30.51
N PRO A 81 -9.94 -3.77 31.36
CA PRO A 81 -10.93 -2.82 30.89
C PRO A 81 -10.29 -1.98 29.79
N VAL A 82 -11.04 -1.83 28.70
CA VAL A 82 -10.77 -1.09 27.45
C VAL A 82 -10.18 0.32 27.65
N THR A 83 -10.06 0.77 28.89
CA THR A 83 -9.47 2.04 29.33
C THR A 83 -7.96 2.15 29.18
N ASP A 84 -7.20 1.05 29.08
CA ASP A 84 -5.72 1.16 29.00
C ASP A 84 -5.24 1.61 27.60
N VAL A 85 -5.93 1.20 26.53
CA VAL A 85 -5.60 1.65 25.17
C VAL A 85 -5.93 3.13 24.99
N ASP A 86 -7.05 3.59 25.54
CA ASP A 86 -7.44 5.00 25.49
C ASP A 86 -6.49 5.89 26.31
N LEU A 87 -6.06 5.42 27.49
CA LEU A 87 -5.05 6.11 28.29
C LEU A 87 -3.68 6.11 27.62
N GLN A 88 -3.28 5.00 26.98
CA GLN A 88 -2.05 4.94 26.20
C GLN A 88 -2.12 5.86 24.99
N LEU A 89 -3.23 5.90 24.26
CA LEU A 89 -3.45 6.77 23.12
C LEU A 89 -3.42 8.25 23.54
N ALA A 90 -4.09 8.60 24.64
CA ALA A 90 -4.05 9.94 25.22
C ALA A 90 -2.62 10.36 25.60
N LYS A 91 -1.88 9.46 26.25
CA LYS A 91 -0.48 9.71 26.63
C LYS A 91 0.44 9.83 25.43
N LEU A 92 0.20 9.06 24.36
CA LEU A 92 0.96 9.13 23.12
C LEU A 92 0.66 10.43 22.36
N LEU A 93 -0.60 10.85 22.29
CA LEU A 93 -1.02 12.14 21.74
C LEU A 93 -0.44 13.33 22.52
N GLU A 94 -0.46 13.27 23.86
CA GLU A 94 0.14 14.29 24.72
C GLU A 94 1.66 14.36 24.54
N SER A 95 2.33 13.21 24.41
CA SER A 95 3.78 13.16 24.16
C SER A 95 4.19 13.60 22.75
N GLN A 96 3.27 13.51 21.78
CA GLN A 96 3.52 13.88 20.39
C GLN A 96 3.03 15.29 20.03
N SER A 97 2.50 16.06 20.99
CA SER A 97 2.12 17.46 20.77
C SER A 97 3.38 18.36 20.72
N LEU A 98 4.18 18.19 19.66
CA LEU A 98 5.08 19.23 19.20
C LEU A 98 4.23 20.45 18.86
N ALA A 99 4.55 21.61 19.46
CA ALA A 99 3.85 22.86 19.28
C ALA A 99 3.58 23.14 17.79
N THR A 100 2.34 22.94 17.36
CA THR A 100 1.96 23.18 15.97
C THR A 100 1.80 24.67 15.76
N THR A 101 2.74 25.17 14.96
CA THR A 101 2.66 26.33 14.06
C THR A 101 1.86 27.52 14.57
N THR A 102 2.57 28.63 14.82
CA THR A 102 2.00 29.98 14.74
C THR A 102 1.03 30.05 13.55
N ARG A 103 -0.22 30.44 13.81
CA ARG A 103 -1.22 30.67 12.75
C ARG A 103 -0.63 31.67 11.77
N ARG A 104 -0.46 31.25 10.52
CA ARG A 104 -0.09 32.15 9.42
C ARG A 104 -1.21 33.18 9.29
N GLU A 105 -0.89 34.45 9.53
CA GLU A 105 -1.81 35.56 9.29
C GLU A 105 -1.97 35.70 7.77
N TYR A 106 -3.16 35.35 7.28
CA TYR A 106 -3.48 35.43 5.85
C TYR A 106 -3.58 36.89 5.43
N THR A 107 -2.94 37.23 4.32
CA THR A 107 -3.07 38.56 3.70
C THR A 107 -4.48 38.76 3.16
N ASP A 108 -4.90 40.00 2.96
CA ASP A 108 -6.26 40.30 2.49
C ASP A 108 -6.53 39.73 1.09
N GLU A 109 -5.49 39.54 0.27
CA GLU A 109 -5.59 38.86 -1.03
C GLU A 109 -5.93 37.37 -0.87
N GLU A 110 -5.27 36.67 0.07
CA GLU A 110 -5.55 35.24 0.35
C GLU A 110 -6.97 35.04 0.90
N LYS A 111 -7.47 35.99 1.71
CA LYS A 111 -8.86 35.97 2.19
C LYS A 111 -9.86 36.18 1.06
N LYS A 112 -9.57 37.09 0.12
CA LYS A 112 -10.42 37.35 -1.04
C LYS A 112 -10.50 36.13 -1.97
N ILE A 113 -9.39 35.42 -2.15
CA ILE A 113 -9.37 34.15 -2.89
C ILE A 113 -10.22 33.10 -2.19
N ARG A 114 -10.09 32.97 -0.86
CA ARG A 114 -10.91 32.04 -0.06
C ARG A 114 -12.40 32.35 -0.18
N GLU A 115 -12.77 33.62 -0.12
CA GLU A 115 -14.15 34.08 -0.27
C GLU A 115 -14.69 33.82 -1.69
N ALA A 116 -13.90 34.06 -2.73
CA ALA A 116 -14.29 33.78 -4.11
C ALA A 116 -14.56 32.28 -4.33
N ILE A 117 -13.73 31.41 -3.75
CA ILE A 117 -13.94 29.95 -3.80
C ILE A 117 -15.23 29.59 -3.05
N LEU A 118 -15.45 30.10 -1.84
CA LEU A 118 -16.68 29.86 -1.07
C LEU A 118 -17.93 30.36 -1.80
N SER A 119 -17.83 31.49 -2.50
CA SER A 119 -18.92 32.04 -3.31
C SER A 119 -19.29 31.14 -4.49
N GLN A 120 -18.30 30.51 -5.16
CA GLN A 120 -18.56 29.52 -6.21
C GLN A 120 -19.36 28.32 -5.67
N TYR A 121 -19.05 27.85 -4.47
CA TYR A 121 -19.82 26.76 -3.84
C TYR A 121 -21.20 27.22 -3.34
N SER A 122 -21.33 28.47 -2.91
CA SER A 122 -22.63 29.04 -2.54
C SER A 122 -23.59 29.13 -3.73
N GLN A 123 -23.08 29.35 -4.94
CA GLN A 123 -23.89 29.40 -6.17
C GLN A 123 -24.41 28.01 -6.60
N LEU A 124 -23.75 26.92 -6.16
CA LEU A 124 -24.20 25.55 -6.45
C LEU A 124 -25.32 25.08 -5.52
N SER A 125 -25.59 25.76 -4.41
CA SER A 125 -26.64 25.38 -3.45
C SER A 125 -28.00 26.03 -3.69
N ASP A 126 -28.09 27.08 -4.53
CA ASP A 126 -29.33 27.86 -4.76
C ASP A 126 -29.85 27.79 -6.21
N ASN A 127 -29.21 26.99 -7.08
CA ASN A 127 -29.63 26.83 -8.48
C ASN A 127 -30.16 25.40 -8.74
N GLU A 128 -31.29 25.06 -8.12
CA GLU A 128 -32.15 23.91 -8.51
C GLU A 128 -33.02 24.24 -9.75
N GLU A 129 -32.43 24.79 -10.81
CA GLU A 129 -33.08 24.82 -12.13
C GLU A 129 -32.26 24.02 -13.14
N ASN A 130 -32.73 22.77 -13.32
CA ASN A 130 -32.62 21.92 -14.51
C ASN A 130 -31.54 22.28 -15.54
N GLU A 131 -30.35 21.70 -15.38
CA GLU A 131 -29.55 21.27 -16.53
C GLU A 131 -28.88 19.95 -16.17
N VAL A 132 -29.36 18.86 -16.79
CA VAL A 132 -28.73 17.54 -16.72
C VAL A 132 -27.41 17.65 -17.50
N ASN A 133 -26.33 18.01 -16.82
CA ASN A 133 -24.99 17.76 -17.33
C ASN A 133 -24.50 16.47 -16.70
N GLU A 134 -24.35 15.43 -17.53
CA GLU A 134 -23.75 14.14 -17.20
C GLU A 134 -22.25 14.30 -16.93
N GLU A 135 -21.89 14.94 -15.81
CA GLU A 135 -20.53 14.90 -15.30
C GLU A 135 -20.55 14.14 -13.97
N GLU A 136 -20.15 12.88 -14.07
CA GLU A 136 -19.94 11.95 -12.97
C GLU A 136 -19.11 12.63 -11.85
N PRO A 137 -19.62 12.75 -10.62
CA PRO A 137 -18.87 13.39 -9.54
C PRO A 137 -17.70 12.48 -9.15
N GLU A 138 -16.50 12.83 -9.58
CA GLU A 138 -15.28 12.20 -9.09
C GLU A 138 -15.18 12.42 -7.58
N SER A 139 -15.31 11.33 -6.83
CA SER A 139 -15.09 11.26 -5.40
C SER A 139 -13.69 11.82 -5.06
N PRO A 140 -13.57 12.89 -4.25
CA PRO A 140 -12.30 13.59 -3.99
C PRO A 140 -11.31 12.80 -3.10
N ASP A 141 -11.67 11.60 -2.64
CA ASP A 141 -10.93 10.85 -1.62
C ASP A 141 -10.12 9.66 -2.18
N LEU A 142 -10.19 9.40 -3.49
CA LEU A 142 -9.43 8.33 -4.14
C LEU A 142 -8.43 8.91 -5.15
N VAL A 143 -7.14 8.73 -4.86
CA VAL A 143 -6.06 9.16 -5.78
C VAL A 143 -6.18 8.36 -7.08
N LYS A 144 -6.28 9.08 -8.20
CA LYS A 144 -6.42 8.48 -9.54
C LYS A 144 -5.20 7.62 -9.86
N ASN A 145 -5.45 6.48 -10.51
CA ASN A 145 -4.39 5.60 -10.99
C ASN A 145 -3.57 6.31 -12.09
N THR A 146 -2.29 6.60 -11.81
CA THR A 146 -1.39 7.29 -12.76
C THR A 146 -0.57 6.34 -13.62
N ASN A 147 -0.65 5.03 -13.42
CA ASN A 147 0.26 4.07 -14.06
C ASN A 147 0.24 4.18 -15.59
N ALA A 148 -0.94 4.35 -16.18
CA ALA A 148 -1.08 4.51 -17.64
C ALA A 148 -0.46 5.84 -18.13
N ALA A 149 -0.65 6.92 -17.38
CA ALA A 149 -0.07 8.23 -17.68
C ALA A 149 1.46 8.21 -17.56
N ASP A 150 1.98 7.56 -16.53
CA ASP A 150 3.42 7.43 -16.26
C ASP A 150 4.12 6.61 -17.34
N VAL A 151 3.52 5.50 -17.79
CA VAL A 151 4.04 4.69 -18.90
C VAL A 151 4.05 5.49 -20.21
N ALA A 152 2.98 6.23 -20.49
CA ALA A 152 2.91 7.08 -21.69
C ALA A 152 3.94 8.21 -21.66
N ALA A 153 4.12 8.85 -20.49
CA ALA A 153 5.13 9.89 -20.29
C ALA A 153 6.56 9.35 -20.45
N ALA A 154 6.85 8.18 -19.86
CA ALA A 154 8.15 7.52 -20.00
C ALA A 154 8.45 7.14 -21.45
N ALA A 155 7.47 6.64 -22.21
CA ALA A 155 7.62 6.33 -23.63
C ALA A 155 7.90 7.58 -24.47
N ARG A 156 7.18 8.69 -24.20
CA ARG A 156 7.43 9.99 -24.86
C ARG A 156 8.84 10.52 -24.53
N GLY A 157 9.25 10.46 -23.27
CA GLY A 157 10.57 10.89 -22.82
C GLY A 157 11.70 10.12 -23.52
N ARG A 158 11.59 8.78 -23.64
CA ARG A 158 12.56 7.97 -24.37
C ARG A 158 12.65 8.35 -25.85
N ARG A 159 11.51 8.62 -26.49
CA ARG A 159 11.48 9.04 -27.90
C ARG A 159 12.13 10.40 -28.11
N GLU A 160 11.92 11.34 -27.19
CA GLU A 160 12.50 12.67 -27.26
C GLU A 160 14.01 12.66 -26.97
N GLN A 161 14.45 11.89 -25.97
CA GLN A 161 15.88 11.67 -25.69
C GLN A 161 16.61 11.12 -26.92
N ALA A 162 16.06 10.09 -27.58
CA ALA A 162 16.65 9.53 -28.80
C ALA A 162 16.76 10.56 -29.93
N ARG A 163 15.79 11.48 -30.06
CA ARG A 163 15.86 12.58 -31.04
C ARG A 163 16.95 13.59 -30.70
N GLN A 164 17.04 13.99 -29.42
CA GLN A 164 18.07 14.93 -28.96
C GLN A 164 19.48 14.34 -29.12
N GLU A 165 19.67 13.07 -28.80
CA GLU A 165 20.96 12.39 -28.99
C GLU A 165 21.36 12.29 -30.46
N ALA A 166 20.41 11.95 -31.34
CA ALA A 166 20.66 11.93 -32.78
C ALA A 166 21.03 13.32 -33.32
N GLN A 167 20.34 14.37 -32.85
CA GLN A 167 20.64 15.74 -33.23
C GLN A 167 22.02 16.20 -32.70
N ARG A 168 22.32 15.94 -31.42
CA ARG A 168 23.63 16.24 -30.82
C ARG A 168 24.77 15.52 -31.53
N LYS A 169 24.57 14.25 -31.92
CA LYS A 169 25.56 13.51 -32.71
C LYS A 169 25.81 14.17 -34.07
N LYS A 170 24.74 14.57 -34.77
CA LYS A 170 24.84 15.26 -36.06
C LYS A 170 25.54 16.61 -35.94
N GLU A 171 25.25 17.37 -34.89
CA GLU A 171 25.90 18.67 -34.60
C GLU A 171 27.38 18.48 -34.28
N LYS A 172 27.72 17.50 -33.44
CA LYS A 172 29.12 17.15 -33.13
C LYS A 172 29.91 16.75 -34.38
N ASP A 173 29.34 15.89 -35.23
CA ASP A 173 29.97 15.48 -36.49
C ASP A 173 30.18 16.67 -37.44
N LYS A 174 29.25 17.63 -37.44
CA LYS A 174 29.36 18.87 -38.23
C LYS A 174 30.47 19.78 -37.68
N GLU A 175 30.50 20.02 -36.38
CA GLU A 175 31.53 20.83 -35.72
C GLU A 175 32.93 20.25 -35.93
N ASP A 176 33.11 18.93 -35.79
CA ASP A 176 34.41 18.30 -35.99
C ASP A 176 34.88 18.42 -37.45
N ARG A 177 33.96 18.34 -38.42
CA ARG A 177 34.26 18.59 -39.82
C ARG A 177 34.67 20.04 -40.09
N GLU A 178 34.00 21.00 -39.46
CA GLU A 178 34.32 22.43 -39.59
C GLU A 178 35.67 22.76 -38.93
N LYS A 179 35.94 22.24 -37.73
CA LYS A 179 37.25 22.36 -37.05
C LYS A 179 38.38 21.80 -37.90
N GLN A 180 38.18 20.63 -38.52
CA GLN A 180 39.18 20.06 -39.44
C GLN A 180 39.41 20.92 -40.69
N LYS A 181 38.37 21.56 -41.23
CA LYS A 181 38.50 22.48 -42.37
C LYS A 181 39.27 23.75 -41.97
N GLN A 182 38.90 24.37 -40.84
CA GLN A 182 39.57 25.56 -40.31
C GLN A 182 41.06 25.30 -40.05
N LEU A 183 41.41 24.18 -39.40
CA LEU A 183 42.82 23.81 -39.16
C LEU A 183 43.61 23.62 -40.47
N LYS A 184 42.97 23.14 -41.54
CA LYS A 184 43.61 23.02 -42.87
C LYS A 184 43.81 24.38 -43.52
N GLU A 185 42.85 25.28 -43.39
CA GLU A 185 42.92 26.64 -43.94
C GLU A 185 43.97 27.49 -43.21
N GLU A 186 43.99 27.46 -41.87
CA GLU A 186 44.99 28.14 -41.05
C GLU A 186 46.42 27.64 -41.36
N LYS A 187 46.61 26.32 -41.54
CA LYS A 187 47.91 25.76 -41.98
C LYS A 187 48.30 26.22 -43.39
N LYS A 188 47.35 26.40 -44.30
CA LYS A 188 47.62 26.94 -45.65
C LYS A 188 47.98 28.42 -45.60
N GLU A 189 47.27 29.20 -44.78
CA GLU A 189 47.52 30.62 -44.60
C GLU A 189 48.89 30.88 -43.98
N LYS A 190 49.26 30.17 -42.89
CA LYS A 190 50.60 30.23 -42.28
C LYS A 190 51.72 29.91 -43.25
N ARG A 191 51.50 28.97 -44.19
CA ARG A 191 52.47 28.65 -45.26
C ARG A 191 52.52 29.71 -46.36
N LYS A 192 51.43 30.41 -46.62
CA LYS A 192 51.34 31.48 -47.63
C LYS A 192 51.99 32.77 -47.13
N THR A 193 51.76 33.15 -45.87
CA THR A 193 52.37 34.34 -45.26
C THR A 193 53.89 34.21 -45.13
N GLN A 194 54.40 33.04 -44.72
CA GLN A 194 55.85 32.79 -44.62
C GLN A 194 56.60 32.85 -45.96
N LYS A 195 55.94 32.52 -47.09
CA LYS A 195 56.52 32.66 -48.43
C LYS A 195 56.51 34.11 -48.94
N GLY A 196 55.66 34.97 -48.39
CA GLY A 196 55.59 36.39 -48.73
C GLY A 196 56.71 37.22 -48.13
N GLU A 197 57.10 36.94 -46.87
CA GLU A 197 58.20 37.63 -46.19
C GLU A 197 59.58 37.25 -46.74
N ARG A 198 59.76 36.02 -47.23
CA ARG A 198 61.03 35.58 -47.86
C ARG A 198 61.30 36.18 -49.25
N LYS A 199 60.33 36.90 -49.83
CA LYS A 199 60.41 37.45 -51.19
C LYS A 199 60.50 39.00 -51.20
N ARG A 200 60.70 39.65 -50.05
CA ARG A 200 61.06 41.07 -49.98
C ARG A 200 62.52 41.22 -49.60
#